data_AF-A0A4Y0BLD9-F1
#
_entry.id   AF-A0A4Y0BLD9-F1
#
_cell.length_a   1.000
_cell.length_b   1.000
_cell.length_c   1.000
_cell.angle_alpha   90.00
_cell.angle_beta   90.00
_cell.angle_gamma   90.00
#
_symmetry.space_group_name_H-M   'P 1'
#
loop_
_entity.id
_entity.type
_entity.pdbx_description
1 polymer ?
#
loop_
_entity_poly.entity_id
_entity_poly.type
_entity_poly.pdbx_seq_one_letter_code
_entity_poly.pdbx_strand_id
1 'polypeptide(L)'
;MVSNRPEPSGTSVTRSSDSNRRRNCFANKFLPYADKLDDESQANLESIKNNLGKVVAMREMGPAVMMSIRNLVTYIKLYGMKFSKEDHVKFVQLLLEMLVIPKLDPDAINKISEAIFFLLRKREWLSTDDLQIEWRPLYDLFHLLVSRLSKKGELFNTTSSMEGNLQCAIQVCTPYFPPSATQEILDELLSKLQPLDNGSGCEVITILNIFLNYEQGYELWFDKLMAIWNGYHNPPWAGDFMTMYAVVGNKNLGHIDWEPHIPT
;
A
#
# COMPACT_ATOMS: atom_id res chain seq x y z
N MET A 1 8.06 64.86 -0.70
CA MET A 1 7.17 63.97 -1.48
C MET A 1 7.84 62.62 -1.61
N VAL A 2 7.54 61.69 -0.70
CA VAL A 2 7.97 60.29 -0.81
C VAL A 2 6.67 59.50 -0.89
N SER A 3 6.45 58.87 -2.05
CA SER A 3 5.23 58.17 -2.39
C SER A 3 5.26 56.76 -1.80
N ASN A 4 4.32 56.46 -0.91
CA ASN A 4 3.99 55.12 -0.47
C ASN A 4 3.51 54.28 -1.67
N ARG A 5 4.19 53.16 -1.97
CA ARG A 5 3.58 52.04 -2.70
C ARG A 5 3.10 51.00 -1.70
N PRO A 6 1.88 50.47 -1.82
CA PRO A 6 1.43 49.34 -1.03
C PRO A 6 1.98 48.03 -1.65
N GLU A 7 2.44 47.12 -0.79
CA GLU A 7 2.74 45.74 -1.17
C GLU A 7 1.45 44.98 -1.49
N PRO A 8 1.39 44.16 -2.56
CA PRO A 8 0.24 43.32 -2.82
C PRO A 8 0.35 42.04 -1.99
N SER A 9 -0.54 41.92 -1.01
CA SER A 9 -0.92 40.66 -0.37
C SER A 9 -1.58 39.73 -1.40
N GLY A 10 -0.92 38.63 -1.76
CA GLY A 10 -1.56 37.63 -2.64
C GLY A 10 -0.67 36.49 -3.09
N THR A 11 -0.37 35.52 -2.22
CA THR A 11 0.24 34.22 -2.63
C THR A 11 -0.11 33.08 -1.67
N SER A 12 -1.40 32.76 -1.54
CA SER A 12 -1.83 31.51 -0.89
C SER A 12 -2.83 30.68 -1.71
N VAL A 13 -3.50 31.29 -2.70
CA VAL A 13 -4.58 30.64 -3.47
C VAL A 13 -4.05 29.76 -4.62
N THR A 14 -2.87 30.04 -5.18
CA THR A 14 -2.36 29.35 -6.37
C THR A 14 -1.75 27.96 -6.09
N ARG A 15 -1.21 27.73 -4.90
CA ARG A 15 -0.60 26.43 -4.54
C ARG A 15 -1.63 25.30 -4.36
N SER A 16 -2.80 25.60 -3.81
CA SER A 16 -3.84 24.60 -3.56
C SER A 16 -4.59 24.18 -4.83
N SER A 17 -4.79 25.12 -5.77
CA SER A 17 -5.42 24.82 -7.07
C SER A 17 -4.53 23.94 -7.94
N ASP A 18 -3.22 24.17 -7.94
CA ASP A 18 -2.26 23.39 -8.72
C ASP A 18 -2.01 21.98 -8.14
N SER A 19 -2.00 21.83 -6.80
CA SER A 19 -1.91 20.51 -6.17
C SER A 19 -3.14 19.64 -6.47
N ASN A 20 -4.33 20.24 -6.47
CA ASN A 20 -5.57 19.55 -6.87
C ASN A 20 -5.55 19.18 -8.35
N ARG A 21 -5.02 20.06 -9.23
CA ARG A 21 -4.96 19.81 -10.67
C ARG A 21 -4.12 18.58 -11.05
N ARG A 22 -3.08 18.27 -10.27
CA ARG A 22 -2.17 17.12 -10.50
C ARG A 22 -2.75 15.79 -10.01
N ARG A 23 -3.70 15.82 -9.07
CA ARG A 23 -4.42 14.64 -8.55
C ARG A 23 -5.49 14.11 -9.51
N ASN A 24 -5.90 14.93 -10.49
CA ASN A 24 -6.98 14.64 -11.43
C ASN A 24 -6.53 13.70 -12.55
N CYS A 25 -7.47 12.91 -13.08
CA CYS A 25 -7.26 12.24 -14.36
C CYS A 25 -7.10 13.27 -15.48
N PHE A 26 -5.94 13.31 -16.14
CA PHE A 26 -5.62 14.30 -17.17
C PHE A 26 -6.59 14.25 -18.36
N ALA A 27 -7.04 13.05 -18.72
CA ALA A 27 -7.95 12.81 -19.85
C ALA A 27 -9.31 13.51 -19.68
N ASN A 28 -9.75 13.75 -18.44
CA ASN A 28 -11.07 14.32 -18.15
C ASN A 28 -11.25 15.73 -18.74
N LYS A 29 -10.16 16.46 -18.95
CA LYS A 29 -10.19 17.82 -19.55
C LYS A 29 -10.55 17.82 -21.03
N PHE A 30 -10.47 16.68 -21.70
CA PHE A 30 -10.75 16.55 -23.14
C PHE A 30 -12.13 15.96 -23.43
N LEU A 31 -12.93 15.70 -22.39
CA LEU A 31 -14.27 15.18 -22.57
C LEU A 31 -15.23 16.30 -23.03
N PRO A 32 -16.23 15.99 -23.89
CA PRO A 32 -17.20 16.98 -24.36
C PRO A 32 -18.02 17.68 -23.27
N TYR A 33 -18.06 17.10 -22.06
CA TYR A 33 -18.80 17.58 -20.89
C TYR A 33 -17.86 17.86 -19.70
N ALA A 34 -16.59 18.21 -19.98
CA ALA A 34 -15.57 18.47 -18.95
C ALA A 34 -15.98 19.55 -17.93
N ASP A 35 -16.83 20.49 -18.34
CA ASP A 35 -17.42 21.54 -17.53
C ASP A 35 -18.29 21.00 -16.37
N LYS A 36 -18.91 19.82 -16.54
CA LYS A 36 -19.79 19.22 -15.52
C LYS A 36 -19.07 18.29 -14.55
N LEU A 37 -17.84 17.91 -14.87
CA LEU A 37 -17.11 16.87 -14.14
C LEU A 37 -16.70 17.30 -12.73
N ASP A 38 -16.49 18.60 -12.49
CA ASP A 38 -16.14 19.08 -11.16
C ASP A 38 -17.32 18.91 -10.19
N ASP A 39 -18.51 19.39 -10.57
CA ASP A 39 -19.74 19.24 -9.78
C ASP A 39 -20.13 17.76 -9.57
N GLU A 40 -20.05 16.96 -10.64
CA GLU A 40 -20.33 15.52 -10.58
C GLU A 40 -19.35 14.80 -9.64
N SER A 41 -18.06 15.14 -9.70
CA SER A 41 -17.05 14.55 -8.81
C SER A 41 -17.25 14.96 -7.35
N GLN A 42 -17.73 16.18 -7.08
CA GLN A 42 -18.00 16.61 -5.72
C GLN A 42 -19.23 15.88 -5.14
N ALA A 43 -20.32 15.80 -5.90
CA ALA A 43 -21.53 15.09 -5.50
C ALA A 43 -21.26 13.58 -5.27
N ASN A 44 -20.47 12.96 -6.14
CA ASN A 44 -20.08 11.56 -6.00
C ASN A 44 -19.21 11.33 -4.75
N LEU A 45 -18.26 12.23 -4.47
CA LEU A 45 -17.42 12.14 -3.27
C LEU A 45 -18.26 12.26 -1.99
N GLU A 46 -19.19 13.21 -1.93
CA GLU A 46 -20.09 13.37 -0.79
C GLU A 46 -20.97 12.13 -0.57
N SER A 47 -21.49 11.55 -1.65
CA SER A 47 -22.24 10.29 -1.59
C SER A 47 -21.37 9.16 -1.03
N ILE A 48 -20.13 9.01 -1.50
CA ILE A 48 -19.18 7.99 -1.00
C ILE A 48 -18.91 8.19 0.49
N LYS A 49 -18.59 9.42 0.93
CA LYS A 49 -18.34 9.74 2.34
C LYS A 49 -19.55 9.43 3.21
N ASN A 50 -20.75 9.81 2.77
CA ASN A 50 -21.99 9.54 3.50
C ASN A 50 -22.29 8.04 3.60
N ASN A 51 -22.07 7.28 2.53
CA ASN A 51 -22.33 5.84 2.52
C ASN A 51 -21.33 5.10 3.40
N LEU A 52 -20.03 5.41 3.28
CA LEU A 52 -19.01 4.84 4.16
C LEU A 52 -19.28 5.19 5.63
N GLY A 53 -19.61 6.45 5.95
CA GLY A 53 -19.93 6.87 7.31
C GLY A 53 -21.13 6.13 7.92
N LYS A 54 -22.21 5.95 7.13
CA LYS A 54 -23.39 5.19 7.57
C LYS A 54 -23.07 3.72 7.83
N VAL A 55 -22.32 3.12 6.92
CA VAL A 55 -21.92 1.72 6.99
C VAL A 55 -21.08 1.43 8.24
N VAL A 56 -20.09 2.28 8.51
CA VAL A 56 -19.24 2.13 9.69
C VAL A 56 -20.05 2.27 10.98
N ALA A 57 -21.01 3.19 11.00
CA ALA A 57 -21.92 3.36 12.13
C ALA A 57 -22.83 2.14 12.37
N MET A 58 -23.22 1.42 11.31
CA MET A 58 -24.05 0.21 11.40
C MET A 58 -23.27 -1.02 11.91
N ARG A 59 -21.93 -0.99 11.92
CA ARG A 59 -21.04 -2.07 12.39
C ARG A 59 -21.22 -3.43 11.69
N GLU A 60 -21.91 -3.47 10.56
CA GLU A 60 -22.14 -4.69 9.79
C GLU A 60 -21.35 -4.65 8.48
N MET A 61 -20.50 -5.66 8.26
CA MET A 61 -19.76 -5.88 7.02
C MET A 61 -20.67 -6.58 5.99
N GLY A 62 -21.74 -5.90 5.58
CA GLY A 62 -22.69 -6.36 4.56
C GLY A 62 -22.37 -5.87 3.13
N PRO A 63 -23.23 -6.23 2.15
CA PRO A 63 -23.05 -5.85 0.73
C PRO A 63 -22.97 -4.34 0.49
N ALA A 64 -23.63 -3.53 1.33
CA ALA A 64 -23.61 -2.07 1.23
C ALA A 64 -22.20 -1.47 1.45
N VAL A 65 -21.40 -2.09 2.33
CA VAL A 65 -20.01 -1.72 2.58
C VAL A 65 -19.18 -1.95 1.33
N MET A 66 -19.30 -3.14 0.75
CA MET A 66 -18.56 -3.55 -0.44
C MET A 66 -18.91 -2.67 -1.63
N MET A 67 -20.19 -2.30 -1.78
CA MET A 67 -20.61 -1.35 -2.80
C MET A 67 -19.97 0.03 -2.59
N SER A 68 -19.90 0.50 -1.35
CA SER A 68 -19.28 1.80 -1.03
C SER A 68 -17.77 1.82 -1.33
N ILE A 69 -17.06 0.74 -1.01
CA ILE A 69 -15.63 0.56 -1.34
C ILE A 69 -15.44 0.52 -2.86
N ARG A 70 -16.28 -0.24 -3.58
CA ARG A 70 -16.25 -0.29 -5.05
C ARG A 70 -16.48 1.09 -5.66
N ASN A 71 -17.39 1.88 -5.11
CA ASN A 71 -17.66 3.23 -5.57
C ASN A 71 -16.45 4.15 -5.34
N LEU A 72 -15.72 4.00 -4.23
CA LEU A 72 -14.47 4.71 -3.99
C LEU A 72 -13.38 4.34 -5.01
N VAL A 73 -13.18 3.04 -5.29
CA VAL A 73 -12.22 2.60 -6.32
C VAL A 73 -12.61 3.14 -7.70
N THR A 74 -13.90 3.10 -8.03
CA THR A 74 -14.44 3.63 -9.29
C THR A 74 -14.22 5.14 -9.38
N TYR A 75 -14.44 5.87 -8.30
CA TYR A 75 -14.17 7.30 -8.20
C TYR A 75 -12.70 7.60 -8.49
N ILE A 76 -11.76 6.87 -7.86
CA ILE A 76 -10.32 7.06 -8.07
C ILE A 76 -9.94 6.78 -9.52
N LYS A 77 -10.52 5.73 -10.14
CA LYS A 77 -10.27 5.38 -11.55
C LYS A 77 -10.81 6.45 -12.52
N LEU A 78 -11.97 7.03 -12.24
CA LEU A 78 -12.62 8.03 -13.12
C LEU A 78 -12.04 9.43 -12.94
N TYR A 79 -11.90 9.89 -11.70
CA TYR A 79 -11.57 11.28 -11.40
C TYR A 79 -10.16 11.47 -10.87
N GLY A 80 -9.48 10.41 -10.44
CA GLY A 80 -8.21 10.48 -9.72
C GLY A 80 -8.42 10.73 -8.22
N MET A 81 -7.44 11.33 -7.57
CA MET A 81 -7.46 11.62 -6.12
C MET A 81 -8.14 12.96 -5.81
N LYS A 82 -9.36 13.18 -6.33
CA LYS A 82 -10.12 14.43 -6.20
C LYS A 82 -10.76 14.63 -4.82
N PHE A 83 -9.96 14.49 -3.78
CA PHE A 83 -10.35 14.73 -2.39
C PHE A 83 -9.21 15.36 -1.60
N SER A 84 -9.56 15.94 -0.46
CA SER A 84 -8.58 16.57 0.43
C SER A 84 -7.58 15.54 0.96
N LYS A 85 -6.40 16.02 1.37
CA LYS A 85 -5.39 15.18 2.03
C LYS A 85 -5.92 14.55 3.33
N GLU A 86 -6.71 15.30 4.08
CA GLU A 86 -7.39 14.81 5.28
C GLU A 86 -8.35 13.65 4.96
N ASP A 87 -9.18 13.80 3.92
CA ASP A 87 -10.06 12.72 3.48
C ASP A 87 -9.27 11.51 2.97
N HIS A 88 -8.15 11.72 2.29
CA HIS A 88 -7.26 10.64 1.85
C HIS A 88 -6.76 9.81 3.02
N VAL A 89 -6.20 10.45 4.05
CA VAL A 89 -5.72 9.78 5.27
C VAL A 89 -6.86 9.02 5.94
N LYS A 90 -8.04 9.65 6.10
CA LYS A 90 -9.22 9.02 6.69
C LYS A 90 -9.69 7.79 5.92
N PHE A 91 -9.70 7.84 4.58
CA PHE A 91 -10.06 6.67 3.77
C PHE A 91 -9.08 5.51 3.99
N VAL A 92 -7.78 5.80 4.02
CA VAL A 92 -6.76 4.77 4.23
C VAL A 92 -6.88 4.15 5.63
N GLN A 93 -6.96 4.98 6.68
CA GLN A 93 -7.11 4.52 8.06
C GLN A 93 -8.35 3.66 8.24
N LEU A 94 -9.50 4.13 7.73
CA LEU A 94 -10.75 3.39 7.81
C LEU A 94 -10.64 2.02 7.13
N LEU A 95 -10.08 1.96 5.93
CA LEU A 95 -9.94 0.70 5.20
C LEU A 95 -8.96 -0.26 5.87
N LEU A 96 -7.88 0.24 6.49
CA LEU A 96 -6.94 -0.58 7.26
C LEU A 96 -7.61 -1.16 8.51
N GLU A 97 -8.37 -0.34 9.25
CA GLU A 97 -9.16 -0.81 10.40
C GLU A 97 -10.18 -1.88 9.99
N MET A 98 -10.84 -1.70 8.85
CA MET A 98 -11.78 -2.68 8.31
C MET A 98 -11.09 -3.97 7.85
N LEU A 99 -9.87 -3.88 7.31
CA LEU A 99 -9.12 -5.03 6.79
C LEU A 99 -8.74 -6.01 7.91
N VAL A 100 -8.44 -5.49 9.10
CA VAL A 100 -7.98 -6.28 10.26
C VAL A 100 -9.12 -6.80 11.14
N ILE A 101 -10.38 -6.59 10.73
CA ILE A 101 -11.55 -7.14 11.43
C ILE A 101 -11.47 -8.68 11.43
N PRO A 102 -11.57 -9.34 12.59
CA PRO A 102 -11.52 -10.79 12.67
C PRO A 102 -12.61 -11.47 11.83
N LYS A 103 -12.25 -12.58 11.17
CA LYS A 103 -13.17 -13.41 10.37
C LYS A 103 -13.86 -12.67 9.22
N LEU A 104 -13.17 -11.69 8.64
CA LEU A 104 -13.63 -11.01 7.45
C LEU A 104 -13.73 -11.97 6.26
N ASP A 105 -14.77 -11.78 5.44
CA ASP A 105 -15.00 -12.57 4.23
C ASP A 105 -13.87 -12.39 3.19
N PRO A 106 -13.45 -13.45 2.46
CA PRO A 106 -12.43 -13.34 1.41
C PRO A 106 -12.68 -12.26 0.34
N ASP A 107 -13.92 -12.06 -0.12
CA ASP A 107 -14.23 -11.01 -1.09
C ASP A 107 -14.06 -9.63 -0.45
N ALA A 108 -14.44 -9.46 0.81
CA ALA A 108 -14.21 -8.21 1.52
C ALA A 108 -12.71 -7.90 1.67
N ILE A 109 -11.89 -8.89 2.04
CA ILE A 109 -10.42 -8.76 2.08
C ILE A 109 -9.90 -8.32 0.70
N ASN A 110 -10.36 -8.98 -0.36
CA ASN A 110 -9.97 -8.66 -1.74
C ASN A 110 -10.28 -7.21 -2.13
N LYS A 111 -11.53 -6.76 -1.87
CA LYS A 111 -12.00 -5.41 -2.24
C LYS A 111 -11.34 -4.32 -1.43
N ILE A 112 -11.16 -4.54 -0.12
CA ILE A 112 -10.46 -3.57 0.75
C ILE A 112 -9.00 -3.47 0.35
N SER A 113 -8.34 -4.59 0.06
CA SER A 113 -6.95 -4.61 -0.41
C SER A 113 -6.78 -3.87 -1.74
N GLU A 114 -7.66 -4.08 -2.71
CA GLU A 114 -7.67 -3.32 -3.98
C GLU A 114 -7.81 -1.80 -3.70
N ALA A 115 -8.71 -1.41 -2.80
CA ALA A 115 -8.92 0.00 -2.47
C ALA A 115 -7.69 0.64 -1.80
N ILE A 116 -7.07 -0.03 -0.83
CA ILE A 116 -5.83 0.43 -0.17
C ILE A 116 -4.72 0.58 -1.21
N PHE A 117 -4.56 -0.40 -2.11
CA PHE A 117 -3.59 -0.33 -3.19
C PHE A 117 -3.78 0.93 -4.04
N PHE A 118 -5.00 1.20 -4.51
CA PHE A 118 -5.26 2.42 -5.31
C PHE A 118 -5.00 3.71 -4.54
N LEU A 119 -5.31 3.74 -3.24
CA LEU A 119 -5.10 4.90 -2.38
C LEU A 119 -3.62 5.20 -2.13
N LEU A 120 -2.77 4.18 -1.99
CA LEU A 120 -1.37 4.34 -1.57
C LEU A 120 -0.32 4.14 -2.67
N ARG A 121 -0.67 3.56 -3.83
CA ARG A 121 0.28 3.29 -4.92
C ARG A 121 1.04 4.53 -5.39
N LYS A 122 0.44 5.71 -5.33
CA LYS A 122 1.08 6.98 -5.72
C LYS A 122 1.65 7.69 -4.48
N ARG A 123 2.94 7.48 -4.21
CA ARG A 123 3.68 8.03 -3.05
C ARG A 123 3.72 9.55 -2.97
N GLU A 124 3.55 10.26 -4.09
CA GLU A 124 3.64 11.72 -4.15
C GLU A 124 2.50 12.47 -3.42
N TRP A 125 1.48 11.76 -2.92
CA TRP A 125 0.28 12.37 -2.33
C TRP A 125 0.22 12.34 -0.80
N LEU A 126 0.93 11.42 -0.16
CA LEU A 126 1.02 11.27 1.29
C LEU A 126 2.48 11.08 1.68
N SER A 127 2.94 11.88 2.64
CA SER A 127 4.24 11.66 3.26
C SER A 127 4.11 10.71 4.45
N THR A 128 5.23 10.20 4.92
CA THR A 128 5.31 9.37 6.14
C THR A 128 4.85 10.12 7.39
N ASP A 129 4.94 11.45 7.41
CA ASP A 129 4.51 12.27 8.54
C ASP A 129 2.97 12.38 8.61
N ASP A 130 2.28 12.14 7.49
CA ASP A 130 0.82 12.24 7.40
C ASP A 130 0.11 10.95 7.79
N LEU A 131 0.82 9.83 7.72
CA LEU A 131 0.26 8.50 7.90
C LEU A 131 1.32 7.56 8.46
N GLN A 132 0.99 6.94 9.59
CA GLN A 132 1.74 5.86 10.20
C GLN A 132 0.84 4.62 10.26
N ILE A 133 1.36 3.48 9.81
CA ILE A 133 0.63 2.20 9.72
C ILE A 133 1.36 1.16 10.54
N GLU A 134 0.68 0.56 11.51
CA GLU A 134 1.23 -0.55 12.28
C GLU A 134 1.34 -1.80 11.39
N TRP A 135 2.54 -2.39 11.32
CA TRP A 135 2.80 -3.56 10.49
C TRP A 135 2.20 -4.84 11.09
N ARG A 136 2.11 -4.92 12.42
CA ARG A 136 1.75 -6.14 13.16
C ARG A 136 0.34 -6.67 12.83
N PRO A 137 -0.73 -5.84 12.81
CA PRO A 137 -2.05 -6.32 12.42
C PRO A 137 -2.12 -6.88 10.99
N LEU A 138 -1.36 -6.28 10.07
CA LEU A 138 -1.26 -6.75 8.68
C LEU A 138 -0.51 -8.08 8.60
N TYR A 139 0.57 -8.24 9.39
CA TYR A 139 1.31 -9.49 9.50
C TYR A 139 0.45 -10.61 10.06
N ASP A 140 -0.26 -10.36 11.17
CA ASP A 140 -1.12 -11.37 11.79
C ASP A 140 -2.24 -11.81 10.84
N LEU A 141 -2.83 -10.87 10.07
CA LEU A 141 -3.81 -11.19 9.02
C LEU A 141 -3.19 -12.02 7.89
N PHE A 142 -2.05 -11.59 7.34
CA PHE A 142 -1.39 -12.27 6.24
C PHE A 142 -0.97 -13.69 6.63
N HIS A 143 -0.32 -13.83 7.79
CA HIS A 143 0.09 -15.13 8.34
C HIS A 143 -1.12 -16.02 8.64
N LEU A 144 -2.24 -15.47 9.15
CA LEU A 144 -3.46 -16.24 9.33
C LEU A 144 -3.97 -16.81 7.99
N LEU A 145 -4.00 -16.00 6.93
CA LEU A 145 -4.49 -16.43 5.62
C LEU A 145 -3.55 -17.47 4.98
N VAL A 146 -2.23 -17.25 5.03
CA VAL A 146 -1.22 -18.18 4.51
C VAL A 146 -1.20 -19.49 5.31
N SER A 147 -1.28 -19.45 6.64
CA SER A 147 -1.30 -20.66 7.47
C SER A 147 -2.60 -21.48 7.33
N ARG A 148 -3.75 -20.84 7.05
CA ARG A 148 -5.02 -21.52 6.75
C ARG A 148 -4.95 -22.29 5.43
N LEU A 149 -4.24 -21.75 4.44
CA LEU A 149 -4.01 -22.40 3.15
C LEU A 149 -3.17 -23.67 3.28
N SER A 150 -2.22 -23.69 4.21
CA SER A 150 -1.41 -24.88 4.50
C SER A 150 -2.19 -25.98 5.24
N LYS A 151 -3.33 -25.66 5.88
CA LYS A 151 -4.19 -26.65 6.55
C LYS A 151 -5.22 -27.21 5.58
N LYS A 152 -4.84 -28.29 4.87
CA LYS A 152 -5.77 -29.13 4.10
C LYS A 152 -7.01 -29.47 4.95
N GLY A 153 -8.17 -28.90 4.63
CA GLY A 153 -9.45 -29.27 5.23
C GLY A 153 -10.36 -28.12 5.67
N GLU A 154 -9.86 -26.88 5.80
CA GLU A 154 -10.72 -25.72 6.05
C GLU A 154 -11.21 -25.11 4.72
N LEU A 155 -12.53 -24.94 4.58
CA LEU A 155 -13.22 -24.32 3.43
C LEU A 155 -13.00 -22.80 3.38
N PHE A 156 -11.76 -22.33 3.48
CA PHE A 156 -11.43 -20.95 3.18
C PHE A 156 -11.14 -20.88 1.68
N ASN A 157 -12.14 -20.47 0.89
CA ASN A 157 -12.00 -20.26 -0.55
C ASN A 157 -11.20 -18.98 -0.83
N THR A 158 -9.93 -18.92 -0.41
CA THR A 158 -9.03 -17.87 -0.92
C THR A 158 -8.74 -18.15 -2.38
N THR A 159 -8.77 -17.09 -3.18
CA THR A 159 -8.35 -17.16 -4.58
C THR A 159 -6.94 -16.59 -4.68
N SER A 160 -6.13 -17.09 -5.62
CA SER A 160 -4.79 -16.55 -5.89
C SER A 160 -4.80 -15.04 -6.17
N SER A 161 -5.91 -14.53 -6.72
CA SER A 161 -6.11 -13.09 -6.94
C SER A 161 -6.27 -12.30 -5.65
N MET A 162 -6.94 -12.85 -4.64
CA MET A 162 -7.11 -12.18 -3.34
C MET A 162 -5.76 -12.08 -2.62
N GLU A 163 -4.99 -13.16 -2.61
CA GLU A 163 -3.65 -13.19 -2.02
C GLU A 163 -2.74 -12.15 -2.69
N GLY A 164 -2.70 -12.11 -4.02
CA GLY A 164 -1.93 -11.11 -4.76
C GLY A 164 -2.35 -9.67 -4.45
N ASN A 165 -3.66 -9.40 -4.35
CA ASN A 165 -4.15 -8.06 -4.00
C ASN A 165 -3.78 -7.66 -2.57
N LEU A 166 -3.86 -8.59 -1.61
CA LEU A 166 -3.42 -8.34 -0.23
C LEU A 166 -1.91 -8.07 -0.17
N GLN A 167 -1.10 -8.86 -0.88
CA GLN A 167 0.34 -8.63 -0.98
C GLN A 167 0.65 -7.24 -1.54
N CYS A 168 0.01 -6.86 -2.64
CA CYS A 168 0.18 -5.53 -3.24
C CYS A 168 -0.25 -4.41 -2.29
N ALA A 169 -1.34 -4.60 -1.54
CA ALA A 169 -1.81 -3.65 -0.55
C ALA A 169 -0.80 -3.47 0.60
N ILE A 170 -0.25 -4.56 1.13
CA ILE A 170 0.77 -4.51 2.18
C ILE A 170 2.04 -3.83 1.66
N GLN A 171 2.50 -4.16 0.46
CA GLN A 171 3.70 -3.58 -0.14
C GLN A 171 3.61 -2.05 -0.34
N VAL A 172 2.42 -1.50 -0.60
CA VAL A 172 2.24 -0.04 -0.66
C VAL A 172 2.11 0.60 0.74
N CYS A 173 1.85 -0.20 1.79
CA CYS A 173 1.81 0.24 3.18
C CYS A 173 3.19 0.24 3.87
N THR A 174 4.12 -0.65 3.49
CA THR A 174 5.49 -0.74 4.07
C THR A 174 6.22 0.58 4.27
N PRO A 175 6.06 1.61 3.42
CA PRO A 175 6.79 2.85 3.57
C PRO A 175 6.24 3.77 4.66
N TYR A 176 5.01 3.52 5.07
CA TYR A 176 4.33 4.22 6.16
C TYR A 176 4.45 3.44 7.48
N PHE A 177 5.19 2.33 7.51
CA PHE A 177 5.50 1.65 8.76
C PHE A 177 6.41 2.52 9.63
N PRO A 178 6.34 2.37 10.97
CA PRO A 178 7.27 3.03 11.87
C PRO A 178 8.73 2.74 11.50
N PRO A 179 9.68 3.67 11.72
CA PRO A 179 11.09 3.44 11.43
C PRO A 179 11.70 2.23 12.13
N SER A 180 11.13 1.82 13.28
CA SER A 180 11.54 0.61 14.01
C SER A 180 11.06 -0.70 13.37
N ALA A 181 10.04 -0.65 12.50
CA ALA A 181 9.38 -1.83 11.98
C ALA A 181 10.33 -2.77 11.22
N THR A 182 11.23 -2.22 10.39
CA THR A 182 12.21 -3.04 9.66
C THR A 182 13.05 -3.87 10.63
N GLN A 183 13.55 -3.27 11.72
CA GLN A 183 14.33 -4.00 12.72
C GLN A 183 13.50 -5.06 13.45
N GLU A 184 12.29 -4.70 13.90
CA GLU A 184 11.37 -5.61 14.59
C GLU A 184 11.01 -6.84 13.73
N ILE A 185 10.70 -6.61 12.45
CA ILE A 185 10.38 -7.65 11.46
C ILE A 185 11.58 -8.58 11.28
N LEU A 186 12.80 -8.03 11.14
CA LEU A 186 14.00 -8.84 10.97
C LEU A 186 14.32 -9.67 12.22
N ASP A 187 14.22 -9.10 13.41
CA ASP A 187 14.48 -9.80 14.67
C ASP A 187 13.52 -10.97 14.87
N GLU A 188 12.23 -10.76 14.56
CA GLU A 188 11.22 -11.82 14.67
C GLU A 188 11.35 -12.89 13.58
N LEU A 189 11.56 -12.50 12.32
CA LEU A 189 11.48 -13.43 11.19
C LEU A 189 12.80 -14.15 10.91
N LEU A 190 13.94 -13.47 11.03
CA LEU A 190 15.23 -14.11 10.76
C LEU A 190 15.59 -15.18 11.80
N SER A 191 15.09 -15.06 13.03
CA SER A 191 15.25 -16.12 14.04
C SER A 191 14.47 -17.39 13.71
N LYS A 192 13.40 -17.27 12.92
CA LYS A 192 12.57 -18.39 12.43
C LYS A 192 13.06 -18.95 11.09
N LEU A 193 14.02 -18.28 10.43
CA LEU A 193 14.56 -18.74 9.16
C LEU A 193 15.27 -20.08 9.36
N GLN A 194 14.65 -21.15 8.88
CA GLN A 194 15.26 -22.47 8.76
C GLN A 194 15.66 -22.64 7.28
N PRO A 195 16.95 -22.48 6.93
CA PRO A 195 17.38 -22.47 5.53
C PRO A 195 17.23 -23.83 4.82
N LEU A 196 17.03 -24.90 5.58
CA LEU A 196 16.77 -26.26 5.10
C LEU A 196 15.26 -26.50 5.17
N ASP A 197 14.54 -26.15 4.11
CA ASP A 197 13.13 -26.56 3.94
C ASP A 197 12.97 -27.43 2.68
N ASN A 198 11.94 -28.26 2.70
CA ASN A 198 11.87 -29.64 2.24
C ASN A 198 11.60 -29.78 0.73
N GLY A 199 12.08 -28.82 -0.06
CA GLY A 199 11.73 -28.67 -1.48
C GLY A 199 10.46 -27.83 -1.72
N SER A 200 9.85 -27.27 -0.67
CA SER A 200 8.83 -26.20 -0.75
C SER A 200 9.48 -24.83 -0.54
N GLY A 201 8.84 -23.75 -1.02
CA GLY A 201 9.30 -22.37 -0.79
C GLY A 201 9.46 -22.03 0.70
N CYS A 202 10.07 -20.88 1.01
CA CYS A 202 10.31 -20.47 2.40
C CYS A 202 9.34 -19.34 2.81
N GLU A 203 8.38 -19.66 3.67
CA GLU A 203 7.36 -18.70 4.14
C GLU A 203 7.99 -17.43 4.76
N VAL A 204 9.06 -17.60 5.55
CA VAL A 204 9.80 -16.48 6.15
C VAL A 204 10.32 -15.53 5.08
N ILE A 205 10.90 -16.05 4.00
CA ILE A 205 11.43 -15.25 2.90
C ILE A 205 10.30 -14.55 2.14
N THR A 206 9.19 -15.25 1.87
CA THR A 206 8.01 -14.65 1.23
C THR A 206 7.45 -13.49 2.07
N ILE A 207 7.36 -13.64 3.40
CA ILE A 207 6.90 -12.57 4.29
C ILE A 207 7.90 -11.39 4.27
N LEU A 208 9.21 -11.65 4.36
CA LEU A 208 10.21 -10.59 4.26
C LEU A 208 10.10 -9.82 2.93
N ASN A 209 9.88 -10.53 1.82
CA ASN A 209 9.68 -9.92 0.50
C ASN A 209 8.45 -8.98 0.45
N ILE A 210 7.43 -9.22 1.28
CA ILE A 210 6.19 -8.44 1.30
C ILE A 210 6.28 -7.26 2.30
N PHE A 211 6.89 -7.48 3.46
CA PHE A 211 6.79 -6.57 4.61
C PHE A 211 7.97 -5.61 4.78
N LEU A 212 9.13 -5.90 4.16
CA LEU A 212 10.28 -5.01 4.26
C LEU A 212 10.07 -3.73 3.44
N ASN A 213 10.48 -2.60 4.00
CA ASN A 213 10.58 -1.35 3.26
C ASN A 213 11.86 -1.38 2.41
N TYR A 214 11.69 -1.22 1.09
CA TYR A 214 12.82 -1.21 0.14
C TYR A 214 13.42 0.17 -0.08
N GLU A 215 12.77 1.25 0.36
CA GLU A 215 13.32 2.60 0.21
C GLU A 215 14.21 2.99 1.39
N GLN A 216 14.04 2.33 2.55
CA GLN A 216 14.78 2.64 3.77
C GLN A 216 14.99 1.38 4.61
N GLY A 217 16.11 1.31 5.33
CA GLY A 217 16.43 0.20 6.23
C GLY A 217 16.95 -1.05 5.54
N TYR A 218 17.27 -0.98 4.24
CA TYR A 218 17.85 -2.10 3.50
C TYR A 218 19.26 -2.44 3.98
N GLU A 219 19.97 -1.46 4.55
CA GLU A 219 21.29 -1.61 5.16
C GLU A 219 21.27 -2.62 6.33
N LEU A 220 20.10 -2.84 6.95
CA LEU A 220 19.95 -3.80 8.06
C LEU A 220 19.90 -5.26 7.61
N TRP A 221 19.56 -5.52 6.34
CA TRP A 221 19.29 -6.87 5.86
C TRP A 221 19.99 -7.24 4.56
N PHE A 222 20.41 -6.28 3.74
CA PHE A 222 20.96 -6.52 2.40
C PHE A 222 22.13 -7.50 2.42
N ASP A 223 23.20 -7.18 3.17
CA ASP A 223 24.41 -8.02 3.23
C ASP A 223 24.11 -9.42 3.76
N LYS A 224 23.23 -9.52 4.77
CA LYS A 224 22.87 -10.78 5.40
C LYS A 224 22.07 -11.67 4.44
N LEU A 225 21.08 -11.12 3.74
CA LEU A 225 20.31 -11.87 2.74
C LEU A 225 21.17 -12.20 1.52
N MET A 226 22.10 -11.34 1.13
CA MET A 226 23.04 -11.58 0.03
C MET A 226 24.01 -12.73 0.34
N ALA A 227 24.51 -12.79 1.59
CA ALA A 227 25.31 -13.92 2.05
C ALA A 227 24.51 -15.24 2.01
N ILE A 228 23.22 -15.21 2.38
CA ILE A 228 22.33 -16.37 2.24
C ILE A 228 22.15 -16.73 0.76
N TRP A 229 21.85 -15.77 -0.10
CA TRP A 229 21.71 -15.99 -1.55
C TRP A 229 22.93 -16.70 -2.15
N ASN A 230 24.13 -16.21 -1.85
CA ASN A 230 25.39 -16.79 -2.35
C ASN A 230 25.70 -18.17 -1.77
N GLY A 231 25.14 -18.51 -0.61
CA GLY A 231 25.33 -19.80 0.05
C GLY A 231 24.47 -20.94 -0.50
N TYR A 232 23.36 -20.63 -1.20
CA TYR A 232 22.42 -21.63 -1.72
C TYR A 232 22.43 -21.71 -3.24
N HIS A 233 22.55 -22.92 -3.77
CA HIS A 233 22.44 -23.16 -5.20
C HIS A 233 20.98 -23.47 -5.59
N ASN A 234 20.37 -22.58 -6.37
CA ASN A 234 19.00 -22.72 -6.90
C ASN A 234 17.92 -23.08 -5.84
N PRO A 235 17.79 -22.30 -4.75
CA PRO A 235 16.75 -22.56 -3.76
C PRO A 235 15.34 -22.27 -4.33
N PRO A 236 14.29 -22.94 -3.84
CA PRO A 236 12.91 -22.74 -4.33
C PRO A 236 12.39 -21.31 -4.08
N TRP A 237 12.95 -20.60 -3.10
CA TRP A 237 12.64 -19.21 -2.75
C TRP A 237 13.50 -18.18 -3.52
N ALA A 238 14.27 -18.60 -4.52
CA ALA A 238 15.14 -17.70 -5.26
C ALA A 238 14.39 -16.53 -5.94
N GLY A 239 13.16 -16.78 -6.41
CA GLY A 239 12.32 -15.75 -7.03
C GLY A 239 11.99 -14.58 -6.11
N ASP A 240 11.81 -14.85 -4.81
CA ASP A 240 11.55 -13.80 -3.82
C ASP A 240 12.78 -12.89 -3.68
N PHE A 241 13.97 -13.45 -3.45
CA PHE A 241 15.20 -12.66 -3.35
C PHE A 241 15.50 -11.85 -4.61
N MET A 242 15.29 -12.42 -5.80
CA MET A 242 15.44 -11.67 -7.05
C MET A 242 14.50 -10.46 -7.11
N THR A 243 13.27 -10.63 -6.64
CA THR A 243 12.30 -9.52 -6.54
C THR A 243 12.79 -8.46 -5.55
N MET A 244 13.23 -8.88 -4.36
CA MET A 244 13.77 -7.98 -3.33
C MET A 244 14.94 -7.15 -3.86
N TYR A 245 15.93 -7.80 -4.50
CA TYR A 245 17.12 -7.13 -5.03
C TYR A 245 16.80 -6.20 -6.21
N ALA A 246 15.90 -6.61 -7.11
CA ALA A 246 15.47 -5.76 -8.22
C ALA A 246 14.77 -4.49 -7.71
N VAL A 247 13.89 -4.62 -6.71
CA VAL A 247 13.14 -3.48 -6.17
C VAL A 247 14.07 -2.56 -5.37
N VAL A 248 14.91 -3.10 -4.47
CA VAL A 248 15.83 -2.29 -3.67
C VAL A 248 16.85 -1.55 -4.55
N GLY A 249 17.36 -2.20 -5.61
CA GLY A 249 18.27 -1.57 -6.57
C GLY A 249 17.60 -0.41 -7.33
N ASN A 250 16.36 -0.60 -7.78
CA ASN A 250 15.59 0.44 -8.46
C ASN A 250 15.23 1.62 -7.53
N LYS A 251 15.00 1.35 -6.24
CA LYS A 251 14.64 2.38 -5.25
C LYS A 251 15.83 3.17 -4.72
N ASN A 252 17.03 2.58 -4.73
CA ASN A 252 18.24 3.16 -4.13
C ASN A 252 19.37 3.28 -5.16
N LEU A 253 19.05 3.85 -6.33
CA LEU A 253 20.01 4.03 -7.42
C LEU A 253 21.23 4.86 -6.95
N GLY A 254 22.42 4.29 -7.12
CA GLY A 254 23.68 4.91 -6.73
C GLY A 254 24.06 4.79 -5.25
N HIS A 255 23.23 4.14 -4.42
CA HIS A 255 23.53 3.93 -2.99
C HIS A 255 24.09 2.54 -2.69
N ILE A 256 23.73 1.53 -3.47
CA ILE A 256 24.21 0.15 -3.30
C ILE A 256 25.33 -0.10 -4.32
N ASP A 257 26.48 -0.58 -3.83
CA ASP A 257 27.55 -1.08 -4.70
C ASP A 257 27.20 -2.50 -5.17
N TRP A 258 26.88 -2.62 -6.45
CA TRP A 258 26.52 -3.89 -7.08
C TRP A 258 27.72 -4.58 -7.73
N GLU A 259 28.88 -3.93 -7.87
CA GLU A 259 30.05 -4.50 -8.56
C GLU A 259 30.47 -5.87 -7.99
N PRO A 260 30.48 -6.12 -6.67
CA PRO A 260 30.84 -7.41 -6.09
C PRO A 260 29.84 -8.54 -6.38
N HIS A 261 28.63 -8.22 -6.85
CA HIS A 261 27.52 -9.15 -7.00
C HIS A 261 27.19 -9.48 -8.46
N ILE A 262 27.80 -8.77 -9.42
CA ILE A 262 27.61 -9.03 -10.85
C ILE A 262 28.58 -10.14 -11.27
N PRO A 263 28.11 -11.22 -11.93
CA PRO A 263 28.99 -12.23 -12.49
C PRO A 263 29.94 -11.60 -13.52
N THR A 264 31.24 -11.70 -13.28
CA THR A 264 32.30 -11.38 -14.25
C THR A 264 32.46 -12.45 -15.31
#